data_AF-A0A916GBK1-F1
#
_entry.id   AF-A0A916GBK1-F1
#
_cell.length_a   1.000
_cell.length_b   1.000
_cell.length_c   1.000
_cell.angle_alpha   90.00
_cell.angle_beta   90.00
_cell.angle_gamma   90.00
#
_symmetry.space_group_name_H-M   'P 1'
#
loop_
_entity.id
_entity.type
_entity.pdbx_description
1 polymer ?
#
loop_
_entity_poly.entity_id
_entity_poly.type
_entity_poly.pdbx_seq_one_letter_code
_entity_poly.pdbx_strand_id
1 'polypeptide(L)'
;MQLTEKQLEYWSKNLRLTGILLFIWFVVTFVIGYYARELSFNFFGWPFAFYMGAQGALIIYVLIIWYYARYMNNLDRVYDVHEGEDE
;
A
#
# COMPACT_ATOMS: atom_id res chain seq x y z
N MET A 1 -31.68 -4.20 0.15
CA MET A 1 -30.68 -5.03 -0.53
C MET A 1 -29.98 -5.84 0.54
N GLN A 2 -30.22 -7.16 0.61
CA GLN A 2 -29.50 -8.02 1.56
C GLN A 2 -28.09 -8.21 0.99
N LEU A 3 -27.09 -7.56 1.58
CA LEU A 3 -25.70 -7.75 1.23
C LEU A 3 -25.33 -9.19 1.61
N THR A 4 -25.12 -10.04 0.62
CA THR A 4 -24.66 -11.43 0.80
C THR A 4 -23.42 -11.40 1.70
N GLU A 5 -23.33 -12.26 2.72
CA GLU A 5 -22.23 -12.26 3.72
C GLU A 5 -20.82 -12.23 3.08
N LYS A 6 -20.69 -12.82 1.89
CA LYS A 6 -19.48 -12.80 1.04
C LYS A 6 -19.04 -11.38 0.62
N GLN A 7 -19.98 -10.48 0.31
CA GLN A 7 -19.69 -9.10 -0.09
C GLN A 7 -19.18 -8.26 1.10
N LEU A 8 -19.72 -8.49 2.30
CA LEU A 8 -19.25 -7.84 3.52
C LEU A 8 -17.82 -8.28 3.89
N GLU A 9 -17.51 -9.57 3.73
CA GLU A 9 -16.16 -10.10 3.97
C GLU A 9 -15.14 -9.55 2.96
N TYR A 10 -15.52 -9.46 1.68
CA TYR A 10 -14.70 -8.84 0.63
C TYR A 10 -14.42 -7.36 0.92
N TRP A 11 -15.46 -6.60 1.28
CA TRP A 11 -15.34 -5.19 1.62
C TRP A 11 -14.46 -4.95 2.85
N SER A 12 -14.60 -5.77 3.89
CA SER A 12 -13.75 -5.75 5.10
C SER A 12 -12.27 -5.98 4.75
N LYS A 13 -11.98 -6.98 3.91
CA LYS A 13 -10.60 -7.29 3.47
C LYS A 13 -10.00 -6.14 2.67
N ASN A 14 -10.75 -5.54 1.76
CA ASN A 14 -10.29 -4.38 1.00
C ASN A 14 -10.07 -3.14 1.89
N LEU A 15 -10.97 -2.88 2.85
CA LEU A 15 -10.78 -1.80 3.82
C LEU A 15 -9.52 -2.00 4.66
N ARG A 16 -9.26 -3.23 5.11
CA ARG A 16 -8.07 -3.54 5.90
C ARG A 16 -6.79 -3.36 5.08
N LEU A 17 -6.80 -3.79 3.82
CA LEU A 17 -5.70 -3.57 2.89
C LEU A 17 -5.44 -2.08 2.68
N THR A 18 -6.48 -1.33 2.28
CA THR A 18 -6.39 0.13 2.07
C THR A 18 -5.92 0.85 3.33
N GLY A 19 -6.39 0.43 4.50
CA GLY A 19 -5.94 0.96 5.80
C GLY A 19 -4.45 0.72 6.05
N ILE A 20 -3.95 -0.48 5.77
CA ILE A 20 -2.50 -0.80 5.88
C ILE A 20 -1.69 0.04 4.89
N LEU A 21 -2.15 0.19 3.65
CA LEU A 21 -1.46 0.99 2.64
C LEU A 21 -1.40 2.47 3.02
N LEU A 22 -2.52 3.02 3.51
CA LEU A 22 -2.57 4.39 4.01
C LEU A 22 -1.68 4.57 5.24
N PHE A 23 -1.60 3.58 6.12
CA PHE A 23 -0.71 3.61 7.27
C PHE A 23 0.77 3.63 6.83
N ILE A 24 1.16 2.77 5.89
CA ILE A 24 2.53 2.76 5.34
C ILE A 24 2.83 4.10 4.65
N TRP A 25 1.91 4.59 3.82
CA TRP A 25 2.02 5.90 3.18
C TRP A 25 2.21 7.03 4.20
N PHE A 26 1.44 7.01 5.30
CA PHE A 26 1.55 7.97 6.39
C PHE A 26 2.91 7.88 7.09
N VAL A 27 3.39 6.67 7.40
CA VAL A 27 4.71 6.47 8.01
C VAL A 27 5.82 7.02 7.10
N VAL A 28 5.77 6.71 5.81
CA VAL A 28 6.78 7.16 4.83
C VAL A 28 6.78 8.67 4.67
N THR A 29 5.61 9.30 4.66
CA THR A 29 5.49 10.75 4.48
C THR A 29 5.81 11.51 5.77
N PHE A 30 5.27 11.05 6.90
CA PHE A 30 5.27 11.78 8.16
C PHE A 30 6.44 11.39 9.07
N VAL A 31 6.70 10.10 9.27
CA VAL A 31 7.76 9.63 10.18
C VAL A 31 9.14 9.92 9.59
N ILE A 32 9.34 9.71 8.29
CA ILE A 32 10.62 10.03 7.63
C ILE A 32 10.87 11.53 7.62
N GLY A 33 9.84 12.35 7.39
CA GLY A 33 9.95 13.80 7.44
C GLY A 33 10.21 14.33 8.85
N TYR A 34 9.47 13.83 9.84
CA TYR A 34 9.59 14.24 11.25
C TYR A 34 10.96 13.86 11.83
N TYR A 35 11.39 12.61 11.61
CA TYR A 35 12.68 12.12 12.07
C TYR A 35 13.82 12.39 11.08
N ALA A 36 13.64 13.22 10.05
CA ALA A 36 14.66 13.49 9.04
C ALA A 36 16.02 13.94 9.65
N ARG A 37 15.97 14.65 10.78
CA ARG A 37 17.16 15.11 11.51
C ARG A 37 17.88 13.97 12.24
N GLU A 38 17.14 13.03 12.82
CA GLU A 38 17.70 11.87 13.54
C GLU A 38 18.12 10.74 12.59
N LEU A 39 17.39 10.56 11.48
CA LEU A 39 17.72 9.65 10.39
C LEU A 39 18.76 10.23 9.43
N SER A 40 19.50 11.28 9.81
CA SER A 40 20.59 11.83 9.00
C SER A 40 21.90 11.04 9.12
N PHE A 41 21.83 9.74 9.40
CA PHE A 41 23.02 8.88 9.36
C PHE A 41 23.53 8.77 7.91
N ASN A 42 24.84 8.68 7.76
CA ASN A 42 25.48 8.54 6.45
C ASN A 42 25.12 7.18 5.84
N PHE A 43 24.21 7.17 4.88
CA PHE A 43 23.84 6.01 4.09
C PHE A 43 24.42 6.18 2.68
N PHE A 44 25.27 5.25 2.27
CA PHE A 44 25.90 5.28 0.94
C PHE A 44 26.72 6.57 0.63
N GLY A 45 27.18 7.29 1.67
CA GLY A 45 27.93 8.55 1.55
C GLY A 45 27.08 9.82 1.59
N TRP A 46 25.76 9.72 1.77
CA TRP A 46 24.82 10.84 1.82
C TRP A 46 23.88 10.69 3.04
N PRO A 47 23.27 11.77 3.56
CA PRO A 47 22.30 11.64 4.64
C PRO A 47 21.12 10.75 4.20
N PHE A 48 20.77 9.74 4.99
CA PHE A 48 19.67 8.81 4.64
C PHE A 48 18.34 9.55 4.40
N ALA A 49 18.03 10.58 5.20
CA ALA A 49 16.85 11.42 4.98
C ALA A 49 16.84 12.08 3.59
N PHE A 50 18.00 12.45 3.05
CA PHE A 50 18.12 12.99 1.68
C PHE A 50 17.84 11.90 0.63
N TYR A 51 18.40 10.70 0.79
CA TYR A 51 18.11 9.56 -0.08
C TYR A 51 16.61 9.19 -0.08
N MET A 52 15.98 9.21 1.09
CA MET A 52 14.55 8.92 1.22
C MET A 52 13.70 9.96 0.50
N GLY A 53 14.06 11.25 0.56
CA GLY A 53 13.37 12.30 -0.20
C GLY A 53 13.60 12.18 -1.71
N ALA A 54 14.79 11.76 -2.14
CA ALA A 54 15.16 11.72 -3.56
C ALA A 54 14.65 10.49 -4.31
N GLN A 55 14.76 9.29 -3.72
CA GLN A 55 14.41 8.03 -4.38
C GLN A 55 13.67 7.06 -3.46
N GLY A 56 14.00 7.01 -2.17
CA GLY A 56 13.42 6.03 -1.26
C GLY A 56 11.89 6.10 -1.17
N ALA A 57 11.32 7.32 -1.04
CA ALA A 57 9.87 7.50 -1.01
C ALA A 57 9.19 7.08 -2.32
N LEU A 58 9.79 7.37 -3.48
CA LEU A 58 9.27 6.95 -4.79
C LEU A 58 9.23 5.43 -4.92
N ILE A 59 10.32 4.75 -4.53
CA ILE A 59 10.38 3.27 -4.53
C ILE A 59 9.28 2.70 -3.62
N ILE A 60 9.08 3.28 -2.44
CA ILE A 60 8.03 2.82 -1.53
C ILE A 60 6.63 3.02 -2.12
N TYR A 61 6.36 4.15 -2.77
CA TYR A 61 5.07 4.35 -3.45
C TYR A 61 4.82 3.33 -4.57
N VAL A 62 5.84 3.02 -5.37
CA VAL A 62 5.73 1.97 -6.40
C VAL A 62 5.47 0.60 -5.76
N LEU A 63 6.17 0.27 -4.65
CA LEU A 63 5.94 -0.98 -3.92
C LEU A 63 4.52 -1.07 -3.34
N ILE A 64 3.99 0.04 -2.81
CA ILE A 64 2.60 0.13 -2.34
C ILE A 64 1.63 -0.19 -3.47
N ILE A 65 1.79 0.43 -4.64
CA ILE A 65 0.93 0.21 -5.81
C ILE A 65 1.06 -1.23 -6.31
N TRP A 66 2.28 -1.74 -6.42
CA TRP A 66 2.53 -3.11 -6.87
C TRP A 66 1.92 -4.14 -5.91
N TYR A 67 2.07 -3.93 -4.60
CA TYR A 67 1.48 -4.81 -3.59
C TYR A 67 -0.05 -4.76 -3.63
N TYR A 68 -0.64 -3.57 -3.76
CA TYR A 68 -2.09 -3.41 -3.96
C TYR A 68 -2.56 -4.20 -5.19
N ALA A 69 -1.94 -3.99 -6.34
CA ALA A 69 -2.31 -4.64 -7.59
C ALA A 69 -2.20 -6.16 -7.49
N ARG A 70 -1.12 -6.67 -6.86
CA ARG A 70 -0.93 -8.11 -6.66
C ARG A 70 -1.94 -8.70 -5.68
N TYR A 71 -2.27 -7.98 -4.61
CA TYR A 71 -3.27 -8.42 -3.64
C TYR A 71 -4.66 -8.42 -4.26
N MET A 72 -5.04 -7.36 -4.98
CA MET A 72 -6.32 -7.26 -5.68
C MET A 72 -6.45 -8.38 -6.72
N ASN A 73 -5.42 -8.62 -7.52
CA ASN A 73 -5.39 -9.71 -8.49
C ASN A 73 -5.47 -11.10 -7.82
N ASN A 74 -4.92 -11.27 -6.62
CA ASN A 74 -5.08 -12.51 -5.86
C ASN A 74 -6.49 -12.64 -5.28
N LEU A 75 -7.10 -11.53 -4.87
CA LEU A 75 -8.47 -11.49 -4.35
C LEU A 75 -9.47 -11.81 -5.48
N ASP A 76 -9.26 -11.27 -6.67
CA ASP A 76 -10.05 -11.58 -7.88
C ASP A 76 -9.94 -13.07 -8.24
N ARG A 77 -8.74 -13.67 -8.14
CA ARG A 77 -8.53 -15.11 -8.37
C ARG A 77 -9.20 -16.00 -7.31
N VAL A 78 -9.35 -15.52 -6.08
CA VAL A 78 -9.98 -16.29 -4.98
C VAL A 78 -11.49 -16.20 -5.03
N TYR A 79 -12.03 -15.05 -5.44
CA TYR A 79 -13.47 -14.82 -5.52
C TYR A 79 -14.07 -15.14 -6.90
N ASP A 80 -13.26 -15.53 -7.88
CA ASP A 80 -13.67 -15.91 -9.24
C ASP A 80 -14.74 -14.96 -9.78
N VAL A 81 -14.49 -13.65 -9.68
CA VAL A 81 -15.33 -12.65 -10.33
C VAL A 81 -14.94 -12.65 -11.81
N HIS A 82 -15.24 -13.76 -12.49
CA HIS A 82 -15.88 -13.69 -13.79
C HIS A 82 -17.22 -12.98 -13.54
N GLU A 83 -17.21 -11.65 -13.45
CA GLU A 83 -18.39 -10.88 -13.79
C GLU A 83 -18.84 -11.38 -15.17
N GLY A 84 -20.05 -11.90 -15.23
CA GLY A 84 -20.50 -12.77 -16.32
C GLY A 84 -20.22 -12.21 -17.71
N GLU A 85 -19.58 -13.03 -18.54
CA GLU A 85 -20.11 -13.26 -19.87
C GLU A 85 -21.46 -13.96 -19.68
N ASP A 86 -22.53 -13.21 -19.41
CA ASP A 86 -23.93 -13.64 -19.58
C ASP A 86 -24.81 -12.36 -19.60
N GLU A 87 -24.70 -11.65 -20.72
CA GLU A 87 -25.74 -10.90 -21.49
C GLU A 87 -25.19 -9.63 -22.19
#